data_AF-T1B060-F1
#
_entry.id   AF-T1B060-F1
#
_cell.length_a   1.000
_cell.length_b   1.000
_cell.length_c   1.000
_cell.angle_alpha   90.00
_cell.angle_beta   90.00
_cell.angle_gamma   90.00
#
_symmetry.space_group_name_H-M   'P 1'
#
loop_
_entity.id
_entity.type
_entity.pdbx_description
1 polymer ?
#
loop_
_entity_poly.entity_id
_entity_poly.type
_entity_poly.pdbx_seq_one_letter_code
_entity_poly.pdbx_strand_id
1 'polypeptide(L)'
;KRSGVLRELRAITGTNVHGLLFPGLVPGKPISENTLNQALRRMGYGPDKIVGHGFRAMASTQLNEQGHAPDLIELQLAHRDSSVRAIYNRATR
;
A
#
# COMPACT_ATOMS: atom_id res chain seq x y z
N LYS A 1 -13.75 -13.97 3.66
CA LYS A 1 -14.22 -12.72 3.00
C LYS A 1 -13.14 -11.94 2.21
N ARG A 2 -11.85 -12.32 2.21
CA ARG A 2 -10.76 -11.56 1.53
C ARG A 2 -10.81 -11.54 -0.01
N SER A 3 -11.63 -12.38 -0.64
CA SER A 3 -11.67 -12.55 -2.11
C SER A 3 -12.66 -11.62 -2.85
N GLY A 4 -13.44 -10.78 -2.16
CA GLY A 4 -14.40 -9.87 -2.80
C GLY A 4 -13.69 -8.76 -3.57
N VAL A 5 -12.87 -7.98 -2.88
CA VAL A 5 -12.14 -6.82 -3.43
C VAL A 5 -11.26 -7.20 -4.63
N LEU A 6 -10.57 -8.35 -4.58
CA LEU A 6 -9.74 -8.78 -5.72
C LEU A 6 -10.57 -9.21 -6.93
N ARG A 7 -11.79 -9.73 -6.73
CA ARG A 7 -12.71 -10.07 -7.81
C ARG A 7 -13.33 -8.82 -8.43
N GLU A 8 -13.71 -7.84 -7.61
CA GLU A 8 -14.18 -6.53 -8.06
C GLU A 8 -13.08 -5.80 -8.85
N LEU A 9 -11.85 -5.78 -8.31
CA LEU A 9 -10.72 -5.18 -8.99
C LEU A 9 -10.46 -5.87 -10.35
N ARG A 10 -10.53 -7.19 -10.39
CA ARG A 10 -10.38 -7.96 -11.65
C ARG A 10 -11.48 -7.66 -12.67
N ALA A 11 -12.69 -7.28 -12.25
CA ALA A 11 -13.73 -6.83 -13.17
C ALA A 11 -13.37 -5.49 -13.84
N ILE A 12 -12.61 -4.62 -13.15
CA ILE A 12 -12.15 -3.32 -13.66
C ILE A 12 -10.87 -3.46 -14.48
N THR A 13 -9.89 -4.22 -13.98
CA THR A 13 -8.55 -4.34 -14.60
C THR A 13 -8.46 -5.46 -15.62
N GLY A 14 -9.49 -6.30 -15.69
CA GLY A 14 -9.61 -7.42 -16.62
C GLY A 14 -8.67 -8.58 -16.29
N THR A 15 -8.67 -9.57 -17.17
CA THR A 15 -7.65 -10.62 -17.20
C THR A 15 -6.51 -10.18 -18.11
N ASN A 16 -5.35 -9.88 -17.55
CA ASN A 16 -4.14 -9.74 -18.36
C ASN A 16 -3.30 -11.02 -18.31
N VAL A 17 -2.66 -11.33 -19.43
CA VAL A 17 -1.81 -12.52 -19.62
C VAL A 17 -0.60 -12.57 -18.68
N HIS A 18 -0.30 -11.46 -18.00
CA HIS A 18 0.84 -11.32 -17.09
C HIS A 18 0.45 -11.41 -15.61
N GLY A 19 -0.84 -11.62 -15.30
CA GLY A 19 -1.33 -11.77 -13.92
C GLY A 19 -1.20 -10.53 -13.03
N LEU A 20 -1.01 -9.34 -13.60
CA LEU A 20 -0.81 -8.11 -12.82
C LEU A 20 -2.13 -7.57 -12.26
N LEU A 21 -2.15 -7.14 -11.00
CA LEU A 21 -3.32 -6.48 -10.40
C LEU A 21 -3.56 -5.09 -10.99
N PHE A 22 -2.48 -4.34 -11.25
CA PHE A 22 -2.50 -3.00 -11.82
C PHE A 22 -1.59 -2.94 -13.06
N PRO A 23 -2.07 -3.38 -14.24
CA PRO A 23 -1.29 -3.37 -15.46
C PRO A 23 -1.01 -1.93 -15.94
N GLY A 24 0.22 -1.68 -16.39
CA GLY A 24 0.63 -0.44 -17.01
C GLY A 24 0.41 -0.42 -18.53
N LEU A 25 0.75 0.69 -19.17
CA LEU A 25 0.64 0.85 -20.62
C LEU A 25 1.61 -0.06 -21.40
N VAL A 26 2.76 -0.39 -20.80
CA VAL A 26 3.72 -1.33 -21.37
C VAL A 26 3.26 -2.75 -21.04
N PRO A 27 3.03 -3.62 -22.03
CA PRO A 27 2.65 -5.01 -21.79
C PRO A 27 3.62 -5.70 -20.83
N GLY A 28 3.07 -6.40 -19.84
CA GLY A 28 3.85 -7.14 -18.84
C GLY A 28 4.50 -6.30 -17.76
N LYS A 29 4.30 -4.97 -17.74
CA LYS A 29 4.79 -4.11 -16.67
C LYS A 29 3.64 -3.56 -15.82
N PRO A 30 3.81 -3.43 -14.50
CA PRO A 30 2.82 -2.76 -13.66
C PRO A 30 2.80 -1.26 -13.95
N ILE A 31 1.77 -0.56 -13.45
CA ILE A 31 1.73 0.91 -13.47
C ILE A 31 2.96 1.50 -12.80
N SER A 32 3.42 2.64 -13.32
CA SER A 32 4.49 3.40 -12.67
C SER A 32 3.97 4.11 -11.42
N GLU A 33 4.86 4.44 -10.49
CA GLU A 33 4.51 5.31 -9.35
C GLU A 33 3.92 6.64 -9.82
N ASN A 34 4.46 7.22 -10.89
CA ASN A 34 3.95 8.46 -11.46
C ASN A 34 2.50 8.33 -11.97
N THR A 35 2.13 7.16 -12.50
CA THR A 35 0.75 6.85 -12.90
C THR A 35 -0.19 6.91 -11.70
N LEU A 36 0.23 6.35 -10.57
CA LEU A 36 -0.55 6.39 -9.32
C LEU A 36 -0.67 7.83 -8.78
N ASN A 37 0.44 8.58 -8.77
CA ASN A 37 0.44 9.99 -8.32
C ASN A 37 -0.49 10.86 -9.18
N GLN A 38 -0.49 10.67 -10.51
CA GLN A 38 -1.42 11.40 -11.38
C GLN A 38 -2.88 11.01 -11.15
N ALA A 39 -3.17 9.73 -10.86
CA ALA A 39 -4.51 9.29 -10.51
C ALA A 39 -5.01 9.95 -9.21
N LEU A 40 -4.16 10.01 -8.18
CA LEU A 40 -4.45 10.70 -6.91
C LEU A 40 -4.76 12.19 -7.14
N ARG A 41 -3.95 12.88 -7.96
CA ARG A 41 -4.19 14.28 -8.34
C ARG A 41 -5.53 14.48 -9.02
N ARG A 42 -5.90 13.61 -9.95
CA ARG A 42 -7.21 13.65 -10.64
C ARG A 42 -8.39 13.43 -9.69
N MET A 43 -8.19 12.67 -8.62
CA MET A 43 -9.20 12.48 -7.56
C MET A 43 -9.26 13.64 -6.57
N GLY A 44 -8.49 14.72 -6.77
CA GLY A 44 -8.47 15.90 -5.90
C GLY A 44 -7.49 15.80 -4.72
N TYR A 45 -6.68 14.74 -4.64
CA TYR A 45 -5.59 14.66 -3.68
C TYR A 45 -4.39 15.45 -4.25
N GLY A 46 -4.23 16.69 -3.78
CA GLY A 46 -3.13 17.56 -4.17
C GLY A 46 -1.74 16.95 -3.95
N PRO A 47 -0.70 17.49 -4.61
CA PRO A 47 0.67 16.98 -4.52
C PRO A 47 1.23 16.96 -3.08
N ASP A 48 0.68 17.81 -2.22
CA ASP A 48 1.12 18.00 -0.83
C ASP A 48 0.37 17.07 0.14
N LYS A 49 -0.71 16.42 -0.33
CA LYS A 49 -1.52 15.51 0.49
C LYS A 49 -1.04 14.08 0.40
N ILE A 50 -0.71 13.60 -0.80
CA ILE A 50 -0.37 12.18 -1.02
C ILE A 50 0.61 12.01 -2.20
N VAL A 51 1.77 11.42 -1.94
CA VAL A 51 2.71 10.89 -2.95
C VAL A 51 2.92 9.40 -2.68
N GLY A 52 3.13 8.58 -3.72
CA GLY A 52 3.28 7.12 -3.62
C GLY A 52 4.30 6.66 -2.57
N HIS A 53 5.47 7.29 -2.52
CA HIS A 53 6.46 7.06 -1.45
C HIS A 53 5.98 7.48 -0.04
N GLY A 54 5.17 8.54 0.06
CA GLY A 54 4.61 9.05 1.32
C GLY A 54 3.40 8.28 1.84
N PHE A 55 2.84 7.34 1.05
CA PHE A 55 1.60 6.66 1.43
C PHE A 55 1.75 5.78 2.68
N ARG A 56 2.90 5.12 2.84
CA ARG A 56 3.20 4.32 4.04
C ARG A 56 3.40 5.21 5.27
N ALA A 57 4.15 6.29 5.13
CA ALA A 57 4.40 7.24 6.22
C ALA A 57 3.09 7.91 6.66
N MET A 58 2.30 8.39 5.70
CA MET A 58 0.98 8.98 5.97
C MET A 58 0.02 7.97 6.61
N ALA A 59 -0.04 6.74 6.11
CA ALA A 59 -0.84 5.69 6.73
C ALA A 59 -0.38 5.40 8.16
N SER A 60 0.94 5.36 8.42
CA SER A 60 1.47 5.22 9.78
C SER A 60 1.02 6.36 10.68
N THR A 61 1.22 7.62 10.27
CA THR A 61 0.81 8.80 11.05
C THR A 61 -0.68 8.76 11.35
N GLN A 62 -1.52 8.56 10.33
CA GLN A 62 -2.97 8.59 10.48
C GLN A 62 -3.48 7.46 11.39
N LEU A 63 -2.92 6.25 11.27
CA LEU A 63 -3.32 5.12 12.10
C LEU A 63 -2.86 5.30 13.56
N ASN A 64 -1.68 5.89 13.78
CA ASN A 64 -1.21 6.22 15.13
C ASN A 64 -2.08 7.32 15.77
N GLU A 65 -2.45 8.36 15.02
CA GLU A 65 -3.36 9.41 15.49
C GLU A 65 -4.77 8.89 15.84
N GLN A 66 -5.23 7.85 15.13
CA GLN A 66 -6.48 7.16 15.43
C GLN A 66 -6.39 6.22 16.65
N GLY A 67 -5.22 6.09 17.28
CA GLY A 67 -5.01 5.27 18.47
C GLY A 67 -4.96 3.76 18.20
N HIS A 68 -4.71 3.33 16.96
CA HIS A 68 -4.48 1.90 16.68
C HIS A 68 -3.18 1.43 17.33
N ALA A 69 -3.12 0.14 17.67
CA ALA A 69 -1.93 -0.44 18.31
C ALA A 69 -0.70 -0.30 17.39
N PRO A 70 0.37 0.40 17.82
CA PRO A 70 1.55 0.67 16.99
C PRO A 70 2.19 -0.61 16.42
N ASP A 71 2.25 -1.68 17.22
CA ASP A 71 2.79 -2.96 16.78
C ASP A 71 2.02 -3.57 15.59
N LEU A 72 0.71 -3.36 15.53
CA LEU A 72 -0.12 -3.82 14.41
C LEU A 72 0.06 -2.94 13.17
N ILE A 73 0.28 -1.63 13.35
CA ILE A 73 0.58 -0.70 12.27
C ILE A 73 1.90 -1.06 11.61
N GLU A 74 2.96 -1.24 12.40
CA GLU A 74 4.30 -1.60 11.90
C GLU A 74 4.29 -2.96 11.18
N LEU A 75 3.57 -3.94 11.74
CA LEU A 75 3.40 -5.25 11.11
C LEU A 75 2.67 -5.15 9.75
N GLN A 76 1.68 -4.26 9.62
CA GLN A 76 0.98 -4.02 8.35
C GLN A 76 1.82 -3.27 7.33
N LEU A 77 2.59 -2.29 7.77
CA LEU A 77 3.44 -1.49 6.88
C LEU A 77 4.68 -2.25 6.41
N ALA A 78 4.91 -3.46 6.96
CA ALA A 78 6.08 -4.29 6.73
C ALA A 78 7.38 -3.53 6.97
N HIS A 79 7.34 -2.51 7.84
CA HIS A 79 8.53 -1.84 8.31
C HIS A 79 9.30 -2.87 9.15
N ARG A 80 10.55 -3.10 8.77
CA ARG A 80 11.48 -3.78 9.68
C ARG A 80 11.79 -2.81 10.79
N ASP A 81 11.04 -2.93 11.88
CA ASP A 81 11.39 -2.26 13.12
C ASP A 81 12.80 -2.74 13.54
N SER A 82 13.75 -1.80 13.58
CA SER A 82 15.14 -2.04 13.99
C SER A 82 15.33 -1.82 15.50
N SER A 83 14.25 -1.59 16.24
CA SER A 83 14.28 -1.38 17.68
C SER A 83 14.57 -2.66 18.47
N VAL A 84 15.06 -2.50 19.70
CA VAL A 84 15.29 -3.60 20.66
C VAL A 84 14.03 -4.44 20.88
N ARG A 85 12.82 -3.85 20.74
CA ARG A 85 11.54 -4.57 20.85
C ARG A 85 11.33 -5.60 19.73
N ALA A 86 11.78 -5.30 18.52
CA ALA A 86 11.70 -6.24 17.39
C ALA A 86 12.58 -7.48 17.59
N ILE A 87 13.72 -7.33 18.28
CA ILE A 87 14.62 -8.43 18.64
C ILE A 87 13.93 -9.38 19.64
N TYR A 88 13.28 -8.84 20.67
CA TYR A 88 12.52 -9.65 21.64
C TYR A 88 11.32 -10.36 20.99
N ASN A 89 10.54 -9.67 20.14
CA ASN A 89 9.39 -10.28 19.44
C ASN A 89 9.79 -11.39 18.46
N ARG A 90 11.04 -11.41 17.97
CA ARG A 90 11.56 -12.50 17.12
C ARG A 90 12.03 -13.72 17.91
N ALA A 91 12.42 -13.54 19.18
CA ALA A 91 12.88 -14.63 20.04
C ALA A 91 11.72 -15.48 20.60
N THR A 92 10.48 -14.98 20.55
CA THR A 92 9.28 -15.67 21.06
C THR A 92 8.46 -16.36 19.96
N ARG A 93 8.95 -16.42 18.72
CA ARG A 93 8.26 -17.04 17.59
C ARG A 93 8.89 -18.37 17.18
#